data_AF-A0A1H8YB62-F1
#
_entry.id   AF-A0A1H8YB62-F1
#
_cell.length_a   1.000
_cell.length_b   1.000
_cell.length_c   1.000
_cell.angle_alpha   90.00
_cell.angle_beta   90.00
_cell.angle_gamma   90.00
#
_symmetry.space_group_name_H-M   'P 1'
#
loop_
_entity.id
_entity.type
_entity.pdbx_description
1 polymer ?
#
loop_
_entity_poly.entity_id
_entity_poly.type
_entity_poly.pdbx_seq_one_letter_code
_entity_poly.pdbx_strand_id
1 'polypeptide(L)'
;MRDLQLTTDQDLVDLVFRTVVDNYKRGDAATNRDRSQENWRWPRPQLQIAAHNTSPEVVLERAIAAACGRTGRTDWANQVPVASGLIAGAADGRRAIDLAHQCGERHFELIELKIASDTPLYAAIEIIGYGCIWLLARAYPPSLKSAILEADHVDLRVLAPMDYYTRYDLTELEAALDRGCRALGQAQGVTMTFAFHALDERLVGSSTCNDDTLLGALDNRISWRVGRKE
;
A
#
# COMPACT_ATOMS: atom_id res chain seq x y z
N MET A 1 -17.82 12.86 15.56
CA MET A 1 -16.93 11.71 15.32
C MET A 1 -16.89 10.94 16.64
N ARG A 2 -17.45 9.74 16.73
CA ARG A 2 -17.36 8.94 17.96
C ARG A 2 -15.98 8.32 17.98
N ASP A 3 -15.24 8.50 19.07
CA ASP A 3 -13.96 7.83 19.27
C ASP A 3 -14.19 6.32 19.20
N LEU A 4 -13.43 5.66 18.33
CA LEU A 4 -13.48 4.22 18.15
C LEU A 4 -12.76 3.59 19.36
N GLN A 5 -13.52 3.18 20.38
CA GLN A 5 -12.96 2.40 21.49
C GLN A 5 -12.87 0.94 21.06
N LEU A 6 -11.65 0.48 20.76
CA LEU A 6 -11.37 -0.93 20.57
C LEU A 6 -11.38 -1.62 21.94
N THR A 7 -12.24 -2.63 22.11
CA THR A 7 -12.11 -3.53 23.26
C THR A 7 -10.98 -4.51 23.01
N THR A 8 -10.43 -5.11 24.07
CA THR A 8 -9.25 -6.01 24.02
C THR A 8 -9.45 -7.24 23.12
N ASP A 9 -10.70 -7.57 22.78
CA ASP A 9 -11.08 -8.71 21.94
C ASP A 9 -11.35 -8.35 20.46
N GLN A 10 -11.23 -7.07 20.07
CA GLN A 10 -11.51 -6.65 18.70
C GLN A 10 -10.27 -6.73 17.81
N ASP A 11 -10.36 -7.56 16.77
CA ASP A 11 -9.38 -7.59 15.68
C ASP A 11 -9.57 -6.34 14.80
N LEU A 12 -8.57 -5.45 14.82
CA LEU A 12 -8.59 -4.19 14.07
C LEU A 12 -8.68 -4.42 12.55
N VAL A 13 -8.06 -5.48 12.02
CA VAL A 13 -8.08 -5.77 10.58
C VAL A 13 -9.48 -6.17 10.15
N ASP A 14 -10.15 -7.03 10.92
CA ASP A 14 -11.54 -7.40 10.68
C ASP A 14 -12.49 -6.19 10.82
N LEU A 15 -12.27 -5.31 11.80
CA LEU A 15 -13.05 -4.07 11.93
C LEU A 15 -12.87 -3.15 10.72
N VAL A 16 -11.64 -2.97 10.24
CA VAL A 16 -11.35 -2.19 9.02
C VAL A 16 -12.04 -2.84 7.83
N PHE A 17 -11.93 -4.17 7.66
CA PHE A 17 -12.56 -4.88 6.56
C PHE A 17 -14.08 -4.72 6.55
N ARG A 18 -14.75 -4.93 7.68
CA ARG A 18 -16.20 -4.70 7.81
C ARG A 18 -16.58 -3.27 7.47
N THR A 19 -15.82 -2.30 7.95
CA THR A 19 -16.05 -0.88 7.64
C THR A 19 -15.92 -0.60 6.15
N VAL A 20 -14.90 -1.15 5.49
CA VAL A 20 -14.69 -1.02 4.05
C VAL A 20 -15.82 -1.71 3.27
N VAL A 21 -16.23 -2.92 3.65
CA VAL A 21 -17.37 -3.65 3.05
C VAL A 21 -18.66 -2.84 3.15
N ASP A 22 -18.95 -2.28 4.32
CA ASP A 22 -20.15 -1.46 4.53
C ASP A 22 -20.13 -0.21 3.66
N ASN A 23 -19.00 0.49 3.59
CA ASN A 23 -18.84 1.66 2.72
C ASN A 23 -18.97 1.29 1.23
N TYR A 24 -18.38 0.16 0.83
CA TYR A 24 -18.45 -0.36 -0.54
C TYR A 24 -19.90 -0.66 -0.94
N LYS A 25 -20.68 -1.29 -0.05
CA LYS A 25 -22.11 -1.57 -0.26
C LYS A 25 -22.95 -0.30 -0.29
N ARG A 26 -22.76 0.61 0.69
CA ARG A 26 -23.51 1.88 0.76
C ARG A 26 -23.26 2.77 -0.45
N GLY A 27 -22.04 2.76 -0.97
CA GLY A 27 -21.66 3.53 -2.15
C GLY A 27 -22.02 2.87 -3.48
N ASP A 28 -22.66 1.70 -3.46
CA ASP A 28 -22.95 0.87 -4.63
C ASP A 28 -21.71 0.66 -5.52
N ALA A 29 -20.55 0.44 -4.89
CA ALA A 29 -19.28 0.42 -5.60
C ALA A 29 -19.14 -0.74 -6.59
N ALA A 30 -19.88 -1.85 -6.36
CA ALA A 30 -19.90 -3.00 -7.26
C ALA A 30 -20.45 -2.65 -8.64
N THR A 31 -21.45 -1.77 -8.75
CA THR A 31 -22.01 -1.33 -10.04
C THR A 31 -21.11 -0.32 -10.72
N ASN A 32 -20.26 0.35 -9.95
CA ASN A 32 -19.33 1.37 -10.41
C ASN A 32 -17.90 0.86 -10.66
N ARG A 33 -17.66 -0.45 -10.53
CA ARG A 33 -16.33 -1.07 -10.64
C ARG A 33 -15.58 -0.76 -11.94
N ASP A 34 -16.32 -0.47 -13.02
CA ASP A 34 -15.77 -0.16 -14.35
C ASP A 34 -15.69 1.34 -14.66
N ARG A 35 -16.06 2.23 -13.72
CA ARG A 35 -16.07 3.70 -13.96
C ARG A 35 -14.70 4.29 -14.22
N SER A 36 -13.64 3.68 -13.70
CA SER A 36 -12.25 4.10 -13.96
C SER A 36 -11.45 2.92 -14.51
N GLN A 37 -10.89 3.14 -15.69
CA GLN A 37 -9.97 2.19 -16.35
C GLN A 37 -8.54 2.26 -15.77
N GLU A 38 -8.33 3.12 -14.77
CA GLU A 38 -7.04 3.31 -14.11
C GLU A 38 -6.95 2.55 -12.78
N ASN A 39 -8.08 2.12 -12.21
CA ASN A 39 -8.06 1.33 -10.98
C ASN A 39 -7.28 0.03 -11.22
N TRP A 40 -6.38 -0.29 -10.28
CA TRP A 40 -5.51 -1.45 -10.31
C TRP A 40 -4.59 -1.53 -11.53
N ARG A 41 -4.27 -0.40 -12.18
CA ARG A 41 -3.38 -0.43 -13.35
C ARG A 41 -2.02 -1.06 -13.01
N TRP A 42 -1.53 -1.90 -13.91
CA TRP A 42 -0.22 -2.55 -13.82
C TRP A 42 0.30 -2.91 -15.22
N PRO A 43 1.63 -2.94 -15.47
CA PRO A 43 2.73 -2.26 -14.76
C PRO A 43 2.94 -0.88 -15.38
N ARG A 44 2.02 0.06 -15.19
CA ARG A 44 2.07 1.39 -15.81
C ARG A 44 2.54 2.43 -14.79
N PRO A 45 3.86 2.63 -14.58
CA PRO A 45 4.37 3.65 -13.69
C PRO A 45 4.07 5.06 -14.22
N GLN A 46 3.82 5.99 -13.31
CA GLN A 46 3.73 7.41 -13.58
C GLN A 46 5.09 8.08 -13.43
N LEU A 47 5.72 8.39 -14.57
CA LEU A 47 7.08 8.90 -14.64
C LEU A 47 7.18 10.44 -14.46
N GLN A 48 6.09 11.17 -14.69
CA GLN A 48 6.11 12.63 -14.72
C GLN A 48 5.97 13.22 -13.31
N ILE A 49 6.80 14.18 -12.92
CA ILE A 49 6.62 14.99 -11.71
C ILE A 49 5.92 16.28 -12.11
N ALA A 50 4.69 16.52 -11.62
CA ALA A 50 4.08 17.83 -11.77
C ALA A 50 4.87 18.84 -10.91
N ALA A 51 5.25 19.98 -11.48
CA ALA A 51 6.18 20.93 -10.85
C ALA A 51 5.71 21.50 -9.50
N HIS A 52 4.43 21.34 -9.14
CA HIS A 52 3.86 21.82 -7.88
C HIS A 52 3.92 20.78 -6.74
N ASN A 53 4.33 19.54 -7.00
CA ASN A 53 4.39 18.50 -5.97
C ASN A 53 5.67 18.67 -5.13
N THR A 54 5.50 19.05 -3.86
CA THR A 54 6.60 19.29 -2.92
C THR A 54 6.64 18.30 -1.75
N SER A 55 5.68 17.36 -1.64
CA SER A 55 5.70 16.33 -0.61
C SER A 55 6.92 15.40 -0.79
N PRO A 56 7.72 15.16 0.26
CA PRO A 56 8.84 14.22 0.20
C PRO A 56 8.45 12.82 -0.28
N GLU A 57 7.29 12.32 0.13
CA GLU A 57 6.71 11.04 -0.30
C GLU A 57 6.49 11.03 -1.82
N VAL A 58 5.82 12.06 -2.35
CA VAL A 58 5.51 12.19 -3.79
C VAL A 58 6.77 12.43 -4.63
N VAL A 59 7.81 13.05 -4.06
CA VAL A 59 9.10 13.18 -4.74
C VAL A 59 9.80 11.82 -4.83
N LEU A 60 9.83 11.07 -3.71
CA LEU A 60 10.48 9.77 -3.66
C LEU A 60 9.76 8.73 -4.54
N GLU A 61 8.42 8.63 -4.49
CA GLU A 61 7.65 7.68 -5.32
C GLU A 61 7.98 7.86 -6.83
N ARG A 62 8.16 9.11 -7.27
CA ARG A 62 8.37 9.45 -8.66
C ARG A 62 9.82 9.30 -9.05
N ALA A 63 10.76 9.57 -8.14
CA ALA A 63 12.17 9.25 -8.34
C ALA A 63 12.33 7.74 -8.59
N ILE A 64 11.65 6.91 -7.79
CA ILE A 64 11.63 5.45 -7.93
C ILE A 64 11.03 5.03 -9.28
N ALA A 65 9.85 5.55 -9.63
CA ALA A 65 9.20 5.25 -10.90
C ALA A 65 10.07 5.66 -12.10
N ALA A 66 10.71 6.83 -12.03
CA ALA A 66 11.57 7.33 -13.09
C ALA A 66 12.86 6.49 -13.23
N ALA A 67 13.46 6.06 -12.12
CA ALA A 67 14.60 5.15 -12.14
C ALA A 67 14.24 3.77 -12.72
N CYS A 68 13.07 3.22 -12.37
CA CYS A 68 12.55 1.99 -13.00
C CYS A 68 12.39 2.18 -14.51
N GLY A 69 11.80 3.30 -14.95
CA GLY A 69 11.64 3.61 -16.38
C GLY A 69 12.97 3.73 -17.13
N ARG A 70 13.99 4.35 -16.52
CA ARG A 70 15.34 4.50 -17.12
C ARG A 70 16.10 3.18 -17.20
N THR A 71 15.93 2.30 -16.22
CA THR A 71 16.59 0.99 -16.16
C THR A 71 15.82 -0.13 -16.84
N GLY A 72 14.61 0.16 -17.35
CA GLY A 72 13.75 -0.82 -18.03
C GLY A 72 13.05 -1.81 -17.08
N ARG A 73 13.00 -1.52 -15.78
CA ARG A 73 12.26 -2.35 -14.82
C ARG A 73 10.75 -2.17 -14.98
N THR A 74 10.06 -3.30 -15.08
CA THR A 74 8.60 -3.37 -15.22
C THR A 74 7.91 -4.04 -14.04
N ASP A 75 8.67 -4.43 -13.02
CA ASP A 75 8.17 -5.09 -11.82
C ASP A 75 7.74 -4.10 -10.73
N TRP A 76 7.73 -2.79 -11.04
CA TRP A 76 7.26 -1.73 -10.14
C TRP A 76 6.20 -0.84 -10.79
N ALA A 77 5.28 -0.34 -9.97
CA ALA A 77 4.39 0.76 -10.32
C ALA A 77 4.20 1.70 -9.13
N ASN A 78 3.93 2.97 -9.41
CA ASN A 78 3.59 3.97 -8.39
C ASN A 78 2.17 4.51 -8.59
N GLN A 79 1.62 5.04 -7.51
CA GLN A 79 0.34 5.75 -7.48
C GLN A 79 -0.81 4.94 -8.09
N VAL A 80 -0.86 3.64 -7.79
CA VAL A 80 -1.83 2.68 -8.35
C VAL A 80 -3.21 2.99 -7.78
N PRO A 81 -4.14 3.57 -8.56
CA PRO A 81 -5.46 3.93 -8.06
C PRO A 81 -6.24 2.68 -7.65
N VAL A 82 -6.97 2.73 -6.55
CA VAL A 82 -7.72 1.55 -6.05
C VAL A 82 -9.23 1.76 -6.01
N ALA A 83 -9.68 3.01 -5.92
CA ALA A 83 -11.09 3.33 -5.68
C ALA A 83 -11.61 4.54 -6.45
N SER A 84 -10.91 4.96 -7.52
CA SER A 84 -11.34 6.12 -8.31
C SER A 84 -12.72 5.86 -8.94
N GLY A 85 -13.68 6.74 -8.64
CA GLY A 85 -15.04 6.67 -9.17
C GLY A 85 -15.92 5.58 -8.56
N LEU A 86 -15.46 4.80 -7.57
CA LEU A 86 -16.27 3.72 -6.99
C LEU A 86 -17.48 4.24 -6.21
N ILE A 87 -17.32 5.34 -5.47
CA ILE A 87 -18.40 5.95 -4.67
C ILE A 87 -18.83 7.27 -5.32
N ALA A 88 -20.09 7.35 -5.72
CA ALA A 88 -20.64 8.54 -6.37
C ALA A 88 -20.70 9.73 -5.39
N GLY A 89 -20.22 10.90 -5.80
CA GLY A 89 -20.26 12.12 -4.99
C GLY A 89 -19.27 12.14 -3.82
N ALA A 90 -18.43 11.11 -3.66
CA ALA A 90 -17.29 11.19 -2.76
C ALA A 90 -16.34 12.27 -3.31
N ALA A 91 -16.24 13.39 -2.60
CA ALA A 91 -15.20 14.40 -2.81
C ALA A 91 -13.81 13.88 -2.41
N ASP A 92 -13.75 12.69 -1.81
CA ASP A 92 -12.53 12.07 -1.32
C ASP A 92 -11.56 11.83 -2.46
N GLY A 93 -10.37 12.39 -2.27
CA GLY A 93 -9.27 12.38 -3.21
C GLY A 93 -8.93 11.00 -3.73
N ARG A 94 -8.26 10.99 -4.87
CA ARG A 94 -7.69 9.81 -5.51
C ARG A 94 -6.97 8.92 -4.48
N ARG A 95 -7.63 7.84 -4.04
CA ARG A 95 -6.99 6.78 -3.24
C ARG A 95 -6.12 5.94 -4.14
N ALA A 96 -4.84 5.89 -3.83
CA ALA A 96 -3.84 5.18 -4.60
C ALA A 96 -2.82 4.56 -3.65
N ILE A 97 -2.37 3.35 -3.99
CA ILE A 97 -1.22 2.74 -3.35
C ILE A 97 0.02 3.47 -3.86
N ASP A 98 0.89 3.93 -2.95
CA ASP A 98 2.06 4.71 -3.31
C ASP A 98 3.00 3.93 -4.22
N LEU A 99 3.33 2.68 -3.83
CA LEU A 99 4.17 1.77 -4.60
C LEU A 99 3.61 0.35 -4.60
N ALA A 100 3.73 -0.33 -5.72
CA ALA A 100 3.49 -1.76 -5.84
C ALA A 100 4.70 -2.43 -6.50
N HIS A 101 5.11 -3.58 -5.96
CA HIS A 101 6.24 -4.37 -6.46
C HIS A 101 5.77 -5.80 -6.75
N GLN A 102 6.14 -6.35 -7.90
CA GLN A 102 5.89 -7.75 -8.24
C GLN A 102 7.07 -8.60 -7.81
N CYS A 103 6.88 -9.40 -6.75
CA CYS A 103 7.91 -10.27 -6.18
C CYS A 103 7.92 -11.67 -6.82
N GLY A 104 6.86 -12.02 -7.55
CA GLY A 104 6.71 -13.26 -8.30
C GLY A 104 5.51 -13.19 -9.24
N GLU A 105 5.23 -14.27 -9.98
CA GLU A 105 4.17 -14.26 -11.00
C GLU A 105 2.79 -13.85 -10.43
N ARG A 106 2.48 -14.30 -9.21
CA ARG A 106 1.18 -14.07 -8.54
C ARG A 106 1.34 -13.46 -7.14
N HIS A 107 2.49 -12.84 -6.88
CA HIS A 107 2.87 -12.26 -5.58
C HIS A 107 3.26 -10.80 -5.73
N PHE A 108 2.57 -9.95 -4.99
CA PHE A 108 2.79 -8.51 -4.98
C PHE A 108 3.02 -7.97 -3.58
N GLU A 109 3.89 -6.98 -3.46
CA GLU A 109 3.91 -6.05 -2.32
C GLU A 109 3.09 -4.81 -2.66
N LEU A 110 2.21 -4.41 -1.75
CA LEU A 110 1.51 -3.13 -1.78
C LEU A 110 2.08 -2.28 -0.64
N ILE A 111 2.59 -1.10 -0.98
CA ILE A 111 3.44 -0.32 -0.09
C ILE A 111 2.86 1.08 0.06
N GLU A 112 2.65 1.46 1.33
CA GLU A 112 2.41 2.83 1.77
C GLU A 112 3.74 3.47 2.17
N LEU A 113 4.06 4.64 1.63
CA LEU A 113 5.31 5.34 1.88
C LEU A 113 5.08 6.51 2.84
N LYS A 114 5.87 6.59 3.92
CA LYS A 114 5.83 7.74 4.86
C LYS A 114 7.23 8.28 5.07
N ILE A 115 7.39 9.60 5.01
CA ILE A 115 8.67 10.26 5.36
C ILE A 115 8.52 11.05 6.66
N ALA A 116 7.51 11.90 6.78
CA ALA A 116 7.38 12.78 7.96
C ALA A 116 5.93 13.10 8.39
N SER A 117 4.92 12.54 7.73
CA SER A 117 3.51 12.76 8.07
C SER A 117 2.87 11.59 8.82
N ASP A 118 1.84 11.90 9.60
CA ASP A 118 0.97 10.92 10.27
C ASP A 118 1.70 10.02 11.26
N THR A 119 1.05 8.92 11.67
CA THR A 119 1.61 7.94 12.61
C THR A 119 1.71 6.56 11.95
N PRO A 120 2.60 5.65 12.44
CA PRO A 120 2.67 4.28 11.94
C PRO A 120 1.33 3.54 11.95
N LEU A 121 0.50 3.77 12.98
CA LEU A 121 -0.84 3.19 13.03
C LEU A 121 -1.75 3.72 11.92
N TYR A 122 -1.70 5.02 11.63
CA TYR A 122 -2.48 5.62 10.54
C TYR A 122 -2.08 5.02 9.19
N ALA A 123 -0.77 4.96 8.91
CA ALA A 123 -0.24 4.35 7.68
C ALA A 123 -0.61 2.87 7.55
N ALA A 124 -0.59 2.13 8.67
CA ALA A 124 -1.01 0.73 8.70
C ALA A 124 -2.49 0.56 8.35
N ILE A 125 -3.37 1.37 8.95
CA ILE A 125 -4.82 1.34 8.66
C ILE A 125 -5.07 1.69 7.18
N GLU A 126 -4.31 2.63 6.63
CA GLU A 126 -4.42 3.02 5.22
C GLU A 126 -4.10 1.85 4.28
N ILE A 127 -2.93 1.22 4.42
CA ILE A 127 -2.54 0.10 3.54
C ILE A 127 -3.41 -1.14 3.75
N ILE A 128 -3.87 -1.40 4.98
CA ILE A 128 -4.85 -2.46 5.28
C ILE A 128 -6.17 -2.16 4.58
N GLY A 129 -6.61 -0.90 4.58
CA GLY A 129 -7.78 -0.45 3.83
C GLY A 129 -7.64 -0.75 2.34
N TYR A 130 -6.46 -0.50 1.75
CA TYR A 130 -6.19 -0.85 0.35
C TYR A 130 -6.21 -2.37 0.10
N GLY A 131 -5.64 -3.17 1.02
CA GLY A 131 -5.77 -4.63 0.98
C GLY A 131 -7.22 -5.12 1.04
N CYS A 132 -8.07 -4.47 1.85
CA CYS A 132 -9.50 -4.76 1.92
C CYS A 132 -10.22 -4.44 0.59
N ILE A 133 -9.89 -3.32 -0.04
CA ILE A 133 -10.45 -2.95 -1.35
C ILE A 133 -9.96 -3.92 -2.43
N TRP A 134 -8.72 -4.40 -2.36
CA TRP A 134 -8.19 -5.45 -3.25
C TRP A 134 -9.01 -6.74 -3.16
N LEU A 135 -9.32 -7.21 -1.94
CA LEU A 135 -10.19 -8.37 -1.72
C LEU A 135 -11.59 -8.17 -2.34
N LEU A 136 -12.18 -6.99 -2.16
CA LEU A 136 -13.49 -6.67 -2.74
C LEU A 136 -13.45 -6.58 -4.27
N ALA A 137 -12.41 -5.98 -4.83
CA ALA A 137 -12.21 -5.91 -6.27
C ALA A 137 -12.03 -7.31 -6.87
N ARG A 138 -11.46 -8.27 -6.14
CA ARG A 138 -11.40 -9.68 -6.57
C ARG A 138 -12.76 -10.38 -6.52
N ALA A 139 -13.55 -10.11 -5.49
CA ALA A 139 -14.89 -10.66 -5.36
C ALA A 139 -15.87 -10.09 -6.41
N TYR A 140 -15.66 -8.83 -6.82
CA TYR A 140 -16.45 -8.14 -7.84
C TYR A 140 -15.52 -7.58 -8.93
N PRO A 141 -14.94 -8.46 -9.77
CA PRO A 141 -13.88 -8.08 -10.70
C PRO A 141 -14.35 -7.04 -11.71
N PRO A 142 -13.57 -5.98 -11.95
CA PRO A 142 -13.78 -5.11 -13.09
C PRO A 142 -13.56 -5.88 -14.39
N SER A 143 -14.08 -5.33 -15.48
CA SER A 143 -13.94 -5.86 -16.83
C SER A 143 -12.48 -5.84 -17.30
N LEU A 144 -11.74 -4.79 -16.92
CA LEU A 144 -10.30 -4.69 -17.19
C LEU A 144 -9.52 -5.63 -16.26
N LYS A 145 -8.75 -6.53 -16.87
CA LYS A 145 -7.87 -7.45 -16.13
C LYS A 145 -6.61 -6.75 -15.64
N SER A 146 -6.14 -7.16 -14.46
CA SER A 146 -4.91 -6.67 -13.87
C SER A 146 -4.21 -7.81 -13.12
N ALA A 147 -2.90 -7.92 -13.30
CA ALA A 147 -2.08 -8.93 -12.62
C ALA A 147 -2.17 -8.81 -11.09
N ILE A 148 -2.26 -7.58 -10.56
CA ILE A 148 -2.45 -7.36 -9.11
C ILE A 148 -3.75 -8.01 -8.63
N LEU A 149 -4.84 -7.87 -9.39
CA LEU A 149 -6.13 -8.47 -9.04
C LEU A 149 -6.14 -9.98 -9.25
N GLU A 150 -5.20 -10.55 -9.98
CA GLU A 150 -5.09 -12.00 -10.20
C GLU A 150 -4.16 -12.68 -9.19
N ALA A 151 -3.31 -11.92 -8.48
CA ALA A 151 -2.40 -12.40 -7.44
C ALA A 151 -3.08 -13.30 -6.40
N ASP A 152 -2.41 -14.33 -5.91
CA ASP A 152 -2.86 -15.13 -4.77
C ASP A 152 -2.14 -14.77 -3.47
N HIS A 153 -1.11 -13.93 -3.55
CA HIS A 153 -0.36 -13.42 -2.42
C HIS A 153 -0.20 -11.90 -2.54
N VAL A 154 -0.66 -11.16 -1.53
CA VAL A 154 -0.28 -9.76 -1.32
C VAL A 154 0.40 -9.54 0.03
N ASP A 155 1.45 -8.74 0.00
CA ASP A 155 2.20 -8.32 1.16
C ASP A 155 1.96 -6.83 1.38
N LEU A 156 1.28 -6.50 2.48
CA LEU A 156 1.00 -5.12 2.86
C LEU A 156 2.18 -4.58 3.66
N ARG A 157 2.74 -3.46 3.21
CA ARG A 157 3.93 -2.87 3.82
C ARG A 157 3.72 -1.39 4.08
N VAL A 158 4.19 -0.93 5.23
CA VAL A 158 4.46 0.49 5.45
C VAL A 158 5.97 0.67 5.38
N LEU A 159 6.44 1.52 4.47
CA LEU A 159 7.86 1.81 4.29
C LEU A 159 8.14 3.24 4.76
N ALA A 160 8.99 3.39 5.77
CA ALA A 160 9.33 4.72 6.30
C ALA A 160 10.75 4.76 6.90
N PRO A 161 11.37 5.95 7.02
CA PRO A 161 12.63 6.10 7.75
C PRO A 161 12.54 5.55 9.17
N MET A 162 13.63 5.03 9.73
CA MET A 162 13.62 4.47 11.10
C MET A 162 13.11 5.47 12.14
N ASP A 163 13.48 6.75 12.00
CA ASP A 163 13.05 7.85 12.87
C ASP A 163 11.52 8.00 12.96
N TYR A 164 10.79 7.60 11.91
CA TYR A 164 9.33 7.57 11.89
C TYR A 164 8.76 6.60 12.94
N TYR A 165 9.48 5.51 13.20
CA TYR A 165 9.07 4.45 14.11
C TYR A 165 9.62 4.63 15.53
N THR A 166 10.74 5.33 15.71
CA THR A 166 11.48 5.39 17.00
C THR A 166 10.66 5.78 18.23
N ARG A 167 9.54 6.49 18.05
CA ARG A 167 8.68 6.97 19.14
C ARG A 167 7.63 5.95 19.60
N TYR A 168 7.56 4.78 18.97
CA TYR A 168 6.52 3.80 19.18
C TYR A 168 7.12 2.41 19.41
N ASP A 169 6.56 1.63 20.34
CA ASP A 169 6.77 0.19 20.35
C ASP A 169 5.74 -0.46 19.41
N LEU A 170 6.23 -0.88 18.24
CA LEU A 170 5.38 -1.42 17.17
C LEU A 170 5.35 -2.94 17.16
N THR A 171 6.12 -3.61 18.03
CA THR A 171 6.32 -5.07 17.96
C THR A 171 4.99 -5.82 18.09
N GLU A 172 4.22 -5.49 19.13
CA GLU A 172 2.92 -6.14 19.38
C GLU A 172 1.87 -5.72 18.34
N LEU A 173 1.90 -4.44 17.92
CA LEU A 173 1.01 -3.92 16.89
C LEU A 173 1.24 -4.62 15.55
N GLU A 174 2.48 -4.70 15.07
CA GLU A 174 2.83 -5.41 13.83
C GLU A 174 2.37 -6.86 13.91
N ALA A 175 2.68 -7.56 15.00
CA ALA A 175 2.30 -8.95 15.17
C ALA A 175 0.78 -9.15 15.19
N ALA A 176 0.02 -8.23 15.81
CA ALA A 176 -1.44 -8.27 15.81
C ALA A 176 -2.01 -8.02 14.42
N LEU A 177 -1.51 -7.01 13.69
CA LEU A 177 -1.95 -6.69 12.34
C LEU A 177 -1.61 -7.80 11.35
N ASP A 178 -0.41 -8.39 11.41
CA ASP A 178 -0.03 -9.52 10.54
C ASP A 178 -0.91 -10.74 10.79
N ARG A 179 -1.22 -11.06 12.05
CA ARG A 179 -2.18 -12.14 12.38
C ARG A 179 -3.56 -11.86 11.78
N GLY A 180 -4.10 -10.65 11.95
CA GLY A 180 -5.40 -10.26 11.40
C GLY A 180 -5.42 -10.31 9.87
N CYS A 181 -4.36 -9.81 9.21
CA CYS A 181 -4.21 -9.88 7.75
C CYS A 181 -4.16 -11.31 7.23
N ARG A 182 -3.40 -12.20 7.89
CA ARG A 182 -3.32 -13.62 7.52
C ARG A 182 -4.67 -14.32 7.68
N ALA A 183 -5.35 -14.11 8.81
CA ALA A 183 -6.65 -14.67 9.07
C ALA A 183 -7.69 -14.21 8.03
N LEU A 184 -7.72 -12.91 7.73
CA LEU A 184 -8.58 -12.34 6.71
C LEU A 184 -8.27 -12.89 5.31
N GLY A 185 -7.00 -12.93 4.91
CA GLY A 185 -6.57 -13.49 3.64
C GLY A 185 -7.00 -14.94 3.47
N GLN A 186 -6.73 -15.77 4.49
CA GLN A 186 -7.11 -17.18 4.50
C GLN A 186 -8.62 -17.36 4.36
N ALA A 187 -9.43 -16.55 5.06
CA ALA A 187 -10.88 -16.57 4.94
C ALA A 187 -11.39 -16.18 3.54
N GLN A 188 -10.59 -15.45 2.75
CA GLN A 188 -10.88 -15.06 1.37
C GLN A 188 -10.13 -15.92 0.33
N GLY A 189 -9.45 -17.00 0.74
CA GLY A 189 -8.77 -17.93 -0.15
C GLY A 189 -7.48 -17.39 -0.78
N VAL A 190 -6.78 -16.48 -0.10
CA VAL A 190 -5.52 -15.86 -0.55
C VAL A 190 -4.51 -15.74 0.60
N THR A 191 -3.25 -15.48 0.28
CA THR A 191 -2.25 -15.09 1.28
C THR A 191 -2.22 -13.57 1.39
N MET A 192 -2.33 -13.07 2.63
CA MET A 192 -2.17 -11.65 2.92
C MET A 192 -1.32 -11.48 4.19
N THR A 193 -0.26 -10.69 4.14
CA THR A 193 0.63 -10.45 5.30
C THR A 193 0.83 -8.96 5.53
N PHE A 194 1.30 -8.59 6.72
CA PHE A 194 1.60 -7.20 7.09
C PHE A 194 2.99 -7.06 7.74
N ALA A 195 3.70 -5.97 7.47
CA ALA A 195 4.93 -5.58 8.19
C ALA A 195 5.24 -4.08 8.06
N PHE A 196 5.94 -3.53 9.06
CA PHE A 196 6.65 -2.25 8.97
C PHE A 196 8.07 -2.49 8.46
N HIS A 197 8.46 -1.79 7.41
CA HIS A 197 9.79 -1.86 6.81
C HIS A 197 10.51 -0.53 6.95
N ALA A 198 11.80 -0.60 7.27
CA ALA A 198 12.65 0.58 7.30
C ALA A 198 13.07 0.98 5.87
N LEU A 199 12.90 2.24 5.54
CA LEU A 199 13.48 2.86 4.36
C LEU A 199 14.97 3.05 4.58
N ASP A 200 15.79 2.66 3.61
CA ASP A 200 17.23 2.85 3.63
C ASP A 200 17.57 4.34 3.78
N GLU A 201 18.42 4.68 4.76
CA GLU A 201 18.79 6.06 5.08
C GLU A 201 19.39 6.81 3.90
N ARG A 202 20.02 6.11 2.95
CA ARG A 202 20.56 6.72 1.72
C ARG A 202 19.47 7.33 0.84
N LEU A 203 18.21 6.91 1.01
CA LEU A 203 17.07 7.41 0.26
C LEU A 203 16.43 8.63 0.93
N VAL A 204 16.65 8.81 2.23
CA VAL A 204 16.09 9.92 3.01
C VAL A 204 16.76 11.22 2.60
N GLY A 205 16.01 12.14 1.98
CA GLY A 205 16.52 13.45 1.56
C GLY A 205 17.37 13.45 0.29
N SER A 206 17.48 12.32 -0.42
CA SER A 206 18.32 12.22 -1.60
C SER A 206 17.62 12.75 -2.87
N SER A 207 17.92 14.00 -3.22
CA SER A 207 17.61 14.54 -4.56
C SER A 207 18.69 14.17 -5.61
N THR A 208 19.66 13.33 -5.24
CA THR A 208 20.89 13.07 -6.02
C THR A 208 21.37 11.60 -6.04
N CYS A 209 20.58 10.65 -5.53
CA CYS A 209 20.94 9.24 -5.59
C CYS A 209 20.90 8.74 -7.04
N ASN A 210 21.93 8.00 -7.50
CA ASN A 210 21.89 7.40 -8.83
C ASN A 210 20.89 6.23 -8.88
N ASP A 211 20.39 5.88 -10.06
CA ASP A 211 19.31 4.90 -10.24
C ASP A 211 19.64 3.55 -9.61
N ASP A 212 20.87 3.06 -9.77
CA ASP A 212 21.31 1.76 -9.24
C ASP A 212 21.29 1.74 -7.71
N THR A 213 21.69 2.85 -7.07
CA THR A 213 21.67 2.96 -5.61
C THR A 213 20.24 3.10 -5.10
N LEU A 214 19.39 3.85 -5.81
CA LEU A 214 17.97 4.00 -5.47
C LEU A 214 17.23 2.66 -5.52
N LEU A 215 17.37 1.94 -6.63
CA LEU A 215 16.71 0.66 -6.85
C LEU A 215 17.30 -0.45 -6.00
N GLY A 216 18.62 -0.47 -5.83
CA GLY A 216 19.29 -1.43 -4.94
C GLY A 216 18.90 -1.24 -3.48
N ALA A 217 18.73 0.00 -3.02
CA ALA A 217 18.24 0.28 -1.67
C ALA A 217 16.78 -0.19 -1.48
N LEU A 218 15.93 -0.06 -2.50
CA LEU A 218 14.60 -0.65 -2.47
C LEU A 218 14.67 -2.17 -2.40
N ASP A 219 15.42 -2.84 -3.28
CA ASP A 219 15.44 -4.31 -3.32
C ASP A 219 15.98 -4.92 -2.00
N ASN A 220 16.87 -4.21 -1.30
CA ASN A 220 17.41 -4.63 0.00
C ASN A 220 16.48 -4.33 1.21
N ARG A 221 15.34 -3.67 1.00
CA ARG A 221 14.38 -3.32 2.09
C ARG A 221 13.82 -4.54 2.83
N ILE A 222 13.87 -5.72 2.19
CA ILE A 222 13.31 -6.98 2.70
C ILE A 222 14.05 -7.47 3.97
N SER A 223 15.28 -7.02 4.19
CA SER A 223 16.13 -7.49 5.30
C SER A 223 15.93 -6.73 6.63
N TRP A 224 15.24 -5.58 6.65
CA TRP A 224 15.15 -4.73 7.84
C TRP A 224 13.73 -4.65 8.39
N ARG A 225 13.35 -5.64 9.20
CA ARG A 225 12.11 -5.58 10.01
C ARG A 225 12.35 -4.75 11.26
N VAL A 226 11.46 -3.80 11.52
CA VAL A 226 11.46 -3.01 12.76
C VAL A 226 11.34 -3.97 13.95
N GLY A 227 12.39 -4.06 14.78
CA GLY A 227 12.39 -4.91 15.99
C GLY A 227 13.23 -6.19 15.92
N ARG A 228 13.90 -6.50 14.80
CA ARG A 228 15.04 -7.44 14.82
C ARG A 228 16.33 -6.65 14.71
N LYS A 229 17.00 -6.42 15.84
CA LYS A 229 18.47 -6.35 15.81
C LYS A 229 18.92 -7.76 15.46
N GLU A 230 19.55 -7.95 14.30
CA GLU A 230 20.49 -9.06 14.15
C GLU A 230 21.66 -8.88 15.14
#